data_AF-A0A0W1RRD0-F1
#
_entry.id   AF-A0A0W1RRD0-F1
#
_cell.length_a   1.000
_cell.length_b   1.000
_cell.length_c   1.000
_cell.angle_alpha   90.00
_cell.angle_beta   90.00
_cell.angle_gamma   90.00
#
_symmetry.space_group_name_H-M   'P 1'
#
loop_
_entity.id
_entity.type
_entity.pdbx_description
1 polymer ?
#
loop_
_entity_poly.entity_id
_entity_poly.type
_entity_poly.pdbx_seq_one_letter_code
_entity_poly.pdbx_strand_id
1 'polypeptide(L)'
;MPRGGALFVLLMVPALLAGPVGASEDEDDHGGVHEFHEIMEELGEHTQRIVQAINHEDWAWVAREARLIADHPRPPAEERAKIKAFTGDRHAEFAKYDKAVHQTAAELAEVAEQEDGREVINAFARLQSSCLDCHASFRDDFRQHFYMKD
;
A
#
# COMPACT_ATOMS: atom_id res chain seq x y z
N MET A 1 -59.40 11.76 -30.93
CA MET A 1 -59.60 10.72 -31.96
C MET A 1 -59.44 11.40 -33.31
N PRO A 2 -58.73 10.85 -34.32
CA PRO A 2 -58.45 9.44 -34.67
C PRO A 2 -57.04 8.97 -34.21
N ARG A 3 -56.70 7.70 -33.96
CA ARG A 3 -56.81 6.39 -34.65
C ARG A 3 -55.82 6.19 -35.82
N GLY A 4 -54.90 5.24 -35.62
CA GLY A 4 -54.00 4.64 -36.62
C GLY A 4 -52.56 4.62 -36.10
N GLY A 5 -51.82 3.54 -36.00
CA GLY A 5 -52.00 2.13 -36.37
C GLY A 5 -50.83 1.35 -35.76
N ALA A 6 -51.05 0.05 -35.55
CA ALA A 6 -50.12 -0.86 -34.89
C ALA A 6 -48.80 -1.05 -35.67
N LEU A 7 -47.69 -1.23 -34.94
CA LEU A 7 -46.61 -2.09 -35.40
C LEU A 7 -46.07 -2.91 -34.22
N PHE A 8 -46.54 -4.15 -34.17
CA PHE A 8 -45.98 -5.21 -33.34
C PHE A 8 -44.64 -5.60 -33.96
N VAL A 9 -43.52 -5.21 -33.34
CA VAL A 9 -42.20 -5.75 -33.68
C VAL A 9 -41.89 -6.81 -32.63
N LEU A 10 -42.22 -8.06 -32.99
CA LEU A 10 -41.81 -9.25 -32.26
C LEU A 10 -40.31 -9.48 -32.53
N LEU A 11 -39.44 -8.89 -31.72
CA LEU A 11 -38.02 -9.21 -31.73
C LEU A 11 -37.80 -10.51 -30.93
N MET A 12 -37.53 -11.60 -31.65
CA MET A 12 -36.98 -12.82 -31.07
C MET A 12 -35.62 -12.52 -30.45
N VAL A 13 -35.49 -12.75 -29.15
CA VAL A 13 -34.21 -12.72 -28.44
C VAL A 13 -33.51 -14.06 -28.67
N PRO A 14 -32.30 -14.10 -29.26
CA PRO A 14 -31.52 -15.32 -29.33
C PRO A 14 -30.95 -15.66 -27.95
N ALA A 15 -31.09 -16.92 -27.54
CA ALA A 15 -30.49 -17.45 -26.33
C ALA A 15 -28.96 -17.39 -26.42
N LEU A 16 -28.35 -16.51 -25.63
CA LEU A 16 -26.90 -16.52 -25.41
C LEU A 16 -26.53 -17.76 -24.59
N LEU A 17 -25.79 -18.66 -25.22
CA LEU A 17 -25.12 -19.76 -24.58
C LEU A 17 -24.05 -19.19 -23.64
N ALA A 18 -24.26 -19.33 -22.32
CA ALA A 18 -23.23 -19.10 -21.32
C ALA A 18 -22.17 -20.21 -21.46
N GLY A 19 -21.05 -19.89 -22.12
CA GLY A 19 -19.82 -20.66 -21.96
C GLY A 19 -19.25 -20.45 -20.56
N PRO A 20 -18.46 -21.39 -20.02
CA PRO A 20 -17.80 -21.18 -18.75
C PRO A 20 -16.85 -20.00 -18.89
N VAL A 21 -17.11 -18.95 -18.12
CA VAL A 21 -16.10 -17.94 -17.78
C VAL A 21 -15.02 -18.70 -17.03
N GLY A 22 -13.99 -19.13 -17.76
CA GLY A 22 -12.67 -19.25 -17.17
C GLY A 22 -12.27 -17.83 -16.85
N ALA A 23 -12.38 -17.45 -15.58
CA ALA A 23 -11.66 -16.31 -15.08
C ALA A 23 -10.17 -16.61 -15.34
N SER A 24 -9.57 -15.94 -16.31
CA SER A 24 -8.14 -15.73 -16.25
C SER A 24 -7.94 -14.78 -15.07
N GLU A 25 -7.52 -15.34 -13.95
CA GLU A 25 -6.93 -14.59 -12.84
C GLU A 25 -5.60 -14.03 -13.36
N ASP A 26 -5.70 -12.99 -14.20
CA ASP A 26 -4.63 -12.01 -14.33
C ASP A 26 -4.70 -11.15 -13.05
N GLU A 27 -4.48 -11.78 -11.89
CA GLU A 27 -4.04 -11.07 -10.70
C GLU A 27 -2.71 -10.44 -11.09
N ASP A 28 -2.56 -9.13 -10.85
CA ASP A 28 -1.32 -8.41 -11.10
C ASP A 28 -0.16 -9.21 -10.50
N ASP A 29 0.55 -9.96 -11.35
CA ASP A 29 1.61 -10.87 -10.94
C ASP A 29 2.80 -10.00 -10.55
N HIS A 30 2.77 -9.53 -9.31
CA HIS A 30 3.80 -8.76 -8.63
C HIS A 30 5.06 -9.62 -8.38
N GLY A 31 5.43 -10.49 -9.32
CA GLY A 31 6.58 -11.39 -9.19
C GLY A 31 6.48 -12.32 -7.97
N GLY A 32 5.27 -12.59 -7.50
CA GLY A 32 5.00 -13.33 -6.27
C GLY A 32 5.46 -12.65 -4.98
N VAL A 33 5.40 -11.31 -4.93
CA VAL A 33 5.53 -10.47 -3.70
C VAL A 33 4.30 -9.56 -3.50
N HIS A 34 3.10 -10.13 -3.65
CA HIS A 34 1.83 -9.39 -3.61
C HIS A 34 1.53 -8.86 -2.20
N GLU A 35 1.67 -9.66 -1.15
CA GLU A 35 1.39 -9.24 0.23
C GLU A 35 2.37 -8.15 0.70
N PHE A 36 3.64 -8.21 0.29
CA PHE A 36 4.57 -7.11 0.51
C PHE A 36 4.14 -5.82 -0.21
N HIS A 37 3.59 -5.94 -1.42
CA HIS A 37 3.06 -4.80 -2.15
C HIS A 37 1.91 -4.15 -1.39
N GLU A 38 0.91 -4.94 -0.98
CA GLU A 38 -0.24 -4.47 -0.20
C GLU A 38 0.19 -3.79 1.12
N ILE A 39 1.16 -4.37 1.83
CA ILE A 39 1.73 -3.74 3.05
C ILE A 39 2.30 -2.36 2.72
N MET A 40 3.09 -2.23 1.64
CA MET A 40 3.68 -0.94 1.26
C MET A 40 2.63 0.10 0.86
N GLU A 41 1.51 -0.32 0.27
CA GLU A 41 0.37 0.55 0.00
C GLU A 41 -0.32 0.99 1.30
N GLU A 42 -0.63 0.06 2.21
CA GLU A 42 -1.26 0.32 3.50
C GLU A 42 -0.42 1.29 4.35
N LEU A 43 0.91 1.11 4.40
CA LEU A 43 1.83 2.05 5.04
C LEU A 43 1.76 3.47 4.44
N GLY A 44 1.57 3.55 3.12
CA GLY A 44 1.34 4.82 2.41
C GLY A 44 0.02 5.49 2.82
N GLU A 45 -1.05 4.70 2.99
CA GLU A 45 -2.35 5.21 3.45
C GLU A 45 -2.30 5.72 4.90
N HIS A 46 -1.63 4.99 5.81
CA HIS A 46 -1.43 5.44 7.18
C HIS A 46 -0.71 6.80 7.23
N THR A 47 0.29 6.98 6.38
CA THR A 47 1.01 8.27 6.24
C THR A 47 0.07 9.40 5.80
N GLN A 48 -0.83 9.14 4.86
CA GLN A 48 -1.82 10.14 4.42
C GLN A 48 -2.80 10.49 5.55
N ARG A 49 -3.26 9.49 6.32
CA ARG A 49 -4.12 9.69 7.49
C ARG A 49 -3.42 10.48 8.59
N ILE A 50 -2.12 10.27 8.81
CA ILE A 50 -1.31 11.09 9.73
C ILE A 50 -1.30 12.55 9.29
N VAL A 51 -1.06 12.85 8.01
CA VAL A 51 -1.09 14.24 7.50
C VAL A 51 -2.44 14.89 7.76
N GLN A 52 -3.53 14.18 7.50
CA GLN A 52 -4.87 14.68 7.79
C GLN A 52 -5.06 14.96 9.29
N ALA A 53 -4.65 14.04 10.16
CA ALA A 53 -4.76 14.20 11.61
C ALA A 53 -3.91 15.37 12.13
N ILE A 54 -2.67 15.55 11.63
CA ILE A 54 -1.82 16.69 11.97
C ILE A 54 -2.51 18.01 11.60
N ASN A 55 -3.13 18.10 10.43
CA ASN A 55 -3.85 19.32 10.00
C ASN A 55 -5.04 19.68 10.89
N HIS A 56 -5.59 18.71 11.62
CA HIS A 56 -6.69 18.89 12.57
C HIS A 56 -6.24 18.90 14.03
N GLU A 57 -4.92 18.80 14.28
CA GLU A 57 -4.35 18.67 15.61
C GLU A 57 -4.92 17.47 16.41
N ASP A 58 -5.32 16.40 15.70
CA ASP A 58 -5.82 15.16 16.31
C ASP A 58 -4.65 14.24 16.66
N TRP A 59 -3.99 14.56 17.77
CA TRP A 59 -2.77 13.86 18.20
C TRP A 59 -3.01 12.40 18.60
N ALA A 60 -4.20 12.10 19.13
CA ALA A 60 -4.59 10.72 19.43
C ALA A 60 -4.69 9.88 18.14
N TRP A 61 -5.22 10.46 17.05
CA TRP A 61 -5.25 9.79 15.76
C TRP A 61 -3.86 9.67 15.13
N VAL A 62 -3.00 10.69 15.25
CA VAL A 62 -1.58 10.60 14.84
C VAL A 62 -0.89 9.43 15.54
N ALA A 63 -1.04 9.32 16.87
CA ALA A 63 -0.41 8.25 17.64
C ALA A 63 -0.91 6.85 17.20
N ARG A 64 -2.21 6.72 16.96
CA ARG A 64 -2.82 5.48 16.46
C ARG A 64 -2.26 5.06 15.11
N GLU A 65 -2.26 5.96 14.14
CA GLU A 65 -1.82 5.67 12.76
C GLU A 65 -0.30 5.40 12.72
N ALA A 66 0.48 6.15 13.51
CA ALA A 66 1.92 5.92 13.63
C ALA A 66 2.26 4.55 14.24
N ARG A 67 1.48 4.07 15.22
CA ARG A 67 1.61 2.69 15.75
C ARG A 67 1.29 1.64 14.70
N LEU A 68 0.30 1.87 13.83
CA LEU A 68 -0.04 0.94 12.75
C LEU A 68 1.10 0.81 11.73
N ILE A 69 1.85 1.89 11.48
CA ILE A 69 3.11 1.82 10.73
C ILE A 69 4.18 1.07 11.55
N ALA A 70 4.35 1.39 12.83
CA ALA A 70 5.41 0.79 13.65
C ALA A 70 5.22 -0.72 13.90
N ASP A 71 3.99 -1.22 13.87
CA ASP A 71 3.66 -2.61 14.20
C ASP A 71 2.99 -3.36 13.03
N HIS A 72 3.21 -2.91 11.79
CA HIS A 72 2.61 -3.51 10.60
C HIS A 72 2.96 -5.01 10.48
N PRO A 73 2.08 -5.84 9.87
CA PRO A 73 2.35 -7.25 9.68
C PRO A 73 3.55 -7.47 8.76
N ARG A 74 4.25 -8.59 8.96
CA ARG A 74 5.33 -9.00 8.05
C ARG A 74 4.74 -9.77 6.87
N PRO A 75 5.29 -9.62 5.65
CA PRO A 75 4.93 -10.46 4.52
C PRO A 75 5.17 -11.95 4.82
N PRO A 76 4.51 -12.88 4.10
CA PRO A 76 4.74 -14.31 4.22
C PRO A 76 6.22 -14.71 4.09
N ALA A 77 6.60 -15.84 4.69
CA ALA A 77 8.00 -16.27 4.71
C ALA A 77 8.61 -16.48 3.32
N GLU A 78 7.79 -16.92 2.37
CA GLU A 78 8.20 -17.10 0.97
C GLU A 78 8.57 -15.77 0.31
N GLU A 79 7.74 -14.74 0.44
CA GLU A 79 8.02 -13.41 -0.11
C GLU A 79 9.26 -12.80 0.52
N ARG A 80 9.42 -12.91 1.84
CA ARG A 80 10.63 -12.44 2.52
C ARG A 80 11.88 -13.14 1.99
N ALA A 81 11.80 -14.40 1.58
CA ALA A 81 12.91 -15.11 0.95
C ALA A 81 13.22 -14.55 -0.45
N LYS A 82 12.21 -14.23 -1.25
CA LYS A 82 12.36 -13.57 -2.57
C LYS A 82 13.00 -12.19 -2.42
N ILE A 83 12.51 -11.36 -1.49
CA ILE A 83 13.07 -10.03 -1.19
C ILE A 83 14.52 -10.15 -0.71
N LYS A 84 14.84 -11.15 0.11
CA LYS A 84 16.22 -11.42 0.52
C LYS A 84 17.11 -11.81 -0.67
N ALA A 85 16.60 -12.63 -1.59
CA ALA A 85 17.34 -12.99 -2.80
C ALA A 85 17.59 -11.77 -3.70
N PHE A 86 16.57 -10.91 -3.89
CA PHE A 86 16.67 -9.65 -4.62
C PHE A 86 17.72 -8.70 -4.00
N THR A 87 17.68 -8.51 -2.69
CA THR A 87 18.57 -7.58 -1.99
C THR A 87 20.02 -8.08 -1.87
N GLY A 88 20.25 -9.39 -1.92
CA GLY A 88 21.58 -9.99 -1.95
C GLY A 88 22.53 -9.43 -0.88
N ASP A 89 23.69 -8.93 -1.31
CA ASP A 89 24.70 -8.35 -0.41
C ASP A 89 24.24 -7.07 0.30
N ARG A 90 23.19 -6.40 -0.23
CA ARG A 90 22.59 -5.19 0.37
C ARG A 90 21.46 -5.52 1.35
N HIS A 91 21.22 -6.79 1.67
CA HIS A 91 20.15 -7.18 2.61
C HIS A 91 20.26 -6.49 3.98
N ALA A 92 21.49 -6.33 4.50
CA ALA A 92 21.71 -5.65 5.78
C ALA A 92 21.34 -4.16 5.72
N GLU A 93 21.51 -3.52 4.56
CA GLU A 93 21.11 -2.12 4.32
C GLU A 93 19.58 -2.02 4.25
N PHE A 94 18.92 -2.92 3.51
CA PHE A 94 17.45 -2.98 3.45
C PHE A 94 16.82 -3.15 4.84
N ALA A 95 17.31 -4.12 5.63
CA ALA A 95 16.83 -4.36 6.99
C ALA A 95 17.11 -3.17 7.94
N LYS A 96 18.17 -2.39 7.69
CA LYS A 96 18.45 -1.17 8.45
C LYS A 96 17.41 -0.09 8.17
N TYR A 97 17.02 0.12 6.91
CA TYR A 97 15.99 1.11 6.58
C TYR A 97 14.61 0.69 7.08
N ASP A 98 14.23 -0.58 6.91
CA ASP A 98 13.01 -1.15 7.48
C ASP A 98 12.92 -0.89 9.00
N LYS A 99 13.99 -1.21 9.72
CA LYS A 99 14.08 -0.91 11.16
C LYS A 99 13.95 0.57 11.48
N ALA A 100 14.54 1.46 10.66
CA ALA A 100 14.46 2.90 10.89
C ALA A 100 13.03 3.43 10.74
N VAL A 101 12.25 2.91 9.78
CA VAL A 101 10.83 3.23 9.62
C VAL A 101 10.04 2.82 10.86
N HIS A 102 10.19 1.56 11.32
CA HIS A 102 9.56 1.09 12.55
C HIS A 102 9.88 1.98 13.76
N GLN A 103 11.15 2.34 13.93
CA GLN A 103 11.61 3.14 15.07
C GLN A 103 11.10 4.59 15.05
N THR A 104 11.15 5.26 13.89
CA THR A 104 10.67 6.64 13.75
C THR A 104 9.15 6.73 13.81
N ALA A 105 8.43 5.69 13.36
CA ALA A 105 6.99 5.60 13.52
C ALA A 105 6.60 5.42 15.00
N ALA A 106 7.31 4.56 15.75
CA ALA A 106 7.11 4.42 17.18
C ALA A 106 7.39 5.73 17.94
N GLU A 107 8.48 6.42 17.59
CA GLU A 107 8.82 7.73 18.14
C GLU A 107 7.72 8.77 17.87
N LEU A 108 7.19 8.84 16.65
CA LEU A 108 6.08 9.72 16.31
C LEU A 108 4.84 9.43 17.17
N ALA A 109 4.55 8.16 17.44
CA ALA A 109 3.44 7.81 18.32
C ALA A 109 3.64 8.31 19.76
N GLU A 110 4.83 8.08 20.33
CA GLU A 110 5.18 8.53 21.68
C GLU A 110 5.15 10.06 21.80
N VAL A 111 5.59 10.78 20.77
CA VAL A 111 5.57 12.24 20.72
C VAL A 111 4.14 12.77 20.58
N ALA A 112 3.31 12.14 19.75
CA ALA A 112 1.93 12.55 19.58
C ALA A 112 1.10 12.40 20.86
N GLU A 113 1.41 11.42 21.71
CA GLU A 113 0.80 11.28 23.04
C GLU A 113 1.13 12.43 24.00
N GLN A 114 2.17 13.22 23.70
CA GLN A 114 2.55 14.41 24.48
C GLN A 114 1.87 15.69 24.00
N GLU A 115 1.13 15.62 22.88
CA GLU A 115 0.36 16.74 22.29
C GLU A 115 1.21 17.98 21.93
N ASP A 116 2.53 17.82 21.80
CA ASP A 116 3.43 18.87 21.30
C ASP A 116 3.43 18.88 19.78
N GLY A 117 2.58 19.72 19.18
CA GLY A 117 2.45 19.82 17.73
C GLY A 117 3.76 20.17 16.99
N ARG A 118 4.70 20.89 17.61
CA ARG A 118 6.00 21.18 16.99
C ARG A 118 6.83 19.91 16.92
N GLU A 119 6.88 19.16 18.00
CA GLU A 119 7.65 17.92 18.04
C GLU A 119 7.00 16.82 17.20
N VAL A 120 5.67 16.76 17.11
CA VAL A 120 4.94 15.89 16.17
C VAL A 120 5.37 16.15 14.73
N ILE A 121 5.45 17.43 14.31
CA ILE A 121 5.90 17.78 12.96
C ILE A 121 7.36 17.34 12.74
N ASN A 122 8.24 17.53 13.73
CA ASN A 122 9.63 17.10 13.63
C ASN A 122 9.76 15.58 13.53
N ALA A 123 9.02 14.83 14.36
CA ALA A 123 9.00 13.37 14.35
C ALA A 123 8.41 12.82 13.05
N PHE A 124 7.34 13.44 12.54
CA PHE A 124 6.76 13.07 11.25
C PHE A 124 7.76 13.30 10.09
N ALA A 125 8.53 14.38 10.11
CA ALA A 125 9.59 14.61 9.12
C ALA A 125 10.68 13.53 9.18
N ARG A 126 11.02 13.03 10.38
CA ARG A 126 11.96 11.89 10.55
C ARG A 126 11.40 10.61 9.95
N LEU A 127 10.11 10.31 10.21
CA LEU A 127 9.42 9.18 9.60
C LEU A 127 9.45 9.26 8.07
N GLN A 128 9.04 10.39 7.49
CA GLN A 128 9.05 10.61 6.04
C GLN A 128 10.44 10.44 5.42
N SER A 129 11.48 10.90 6.11
CA SER A 129 12.86 10.74 5.67
C SER A 129 13.28 9.26 5.64
N SER A 130 12.90 8.48 6.65
CA SER A 130 13.21 7.04 6.70
C SER A 130 12.53 6.25 5.58
N CYS A 131 11.28 6.60 5.23
CA CYS A 131 10.58 6.04 4.06
C CYS A 131 11.34 6.37 2.76
N LEU A 132 11.78 7.62 2.62
CA LEU A 132 12.52 8.08 1.45
C LEU A 132 13.89 7.39 1.32
N ASP A 133 14.61 7.18 2.42
CA ASP A 133 15.92 6.54 2.41
C ASP A 133 15.87 5.12 1.81
N CYS A 134 14.84 4.33 2.19
CA CYS A 134 14.61 3.02 1.60
C CYS A 134 14.23 3.14 0.12
N HIS A 135 13.28 4.02 -0.20
CA HIS A 135 12.77 4.15 -1.56
C HIS A 135 13.84 4.62 -2.55
N ALA A 136 14.65 5.60 -2.18
CA ALA A 136 15.75 6.10 -2.99
C ALA A 136 16.82 5.02 -3.24
N SER A 137 16.93 4.04 -2.35
CA SER A 137 17.95 2.99 -2.41
C SER A 137 17.52 1.73 -3.16
N PHE A 138 16.21 1.44 -3.21
CA PHE A 138 15.70 0.14 -3.66
C PHE A 138 14.44 0.18 -4.53
N ARG A 139 13.62 1.23 -4.52
CA ARG A 139 12.25 1.15 -5.07
C ARG A 139 12.21 0.90 -6.57
N ASP A 140 13.05 1.59 -7.33
CA ASP A 140 13.05 1.47 -8.79
C ASP A 140 13.59 0.10 -9.23
N ASP A 141 14.70 -0.35 -8.65
CA ASP A 141 15.26 -1.69 -8.87
C ASP A 141 14.26 -2.79 -8.47
N PHE A 142 13.55 -2.60 -7.36
CA PHE A 142 12.53 -3.55 -6.87
C PHE A 142 11.38 -3.69 -7.87
N ARG A 143 10.85 -2.55 -8.35
CA ARG A 143 9.77 -2.53 -9.35
C ARG A 143 10.21 -3.16 -10.66
N GLN A 144 11.43 -2.87 -11.09
CA GLN A 144 11.98 -3.48 -12.30
C GLN A 144 12.10 -5.00 -12.14
N HIS A 145 12.52 -5.48 -10.98
CA HIS A 145 12.72 -6.91 -10.74
C HIS A 145 11.40 -7.68 -10.58
N PHE A 146 10.42 -7.13 -9.87
CA PHE A 146 9.21 -7.86 -9.50
C PHE A 146 7.98 -7.51 -10.33
N TYR A 147 7.86 -6.29 -10.86
CA TYR A 147 6.60 -5.82 -11.48
C TYR A 147 6.70 -5.60 -12.99
N MET A 148 7.92 -5.42 -13.52
CA MET A 148 8.12 -5.29 -14.96
C MET A 148 8.43 -6.67 -15.54
N LYS A 149 7.61 -7.13 -16.48
CA LYS A 149 7.89 -8.28 -17.34
C LYS A 149 8.71 -7.78 -18.54
N ASP A 150 9.80 -8.46 -18.87
CA ASP A 150 10.53 -8.27 -20.13
C ASP A 150 9.65 -8.56 -21.36
#